data_AF-A0AA40S352-F1
#
_entry.id   AF-A0AA40S352-F1
#
_cell.length_a   1.000
_cell.length_b   1.000
_cell.length_c   1.000
_cell.angle_alpha   90.00
_cell.angle_beta   90.00
_cell.angle_gamma   90.00
#
_symmetry.space_group_name_H-M   'P 1'
#
loop_
_entity.id
_entity.type
_entity.pdbx_description
1 polymer ?
#
loop_
_entity_poly.entity_id
_entity_poly.type
_entity_poly.pdbx_seq_one_letter_code
_entity_poly.pdbx_strand_id
1 'polypeptide(L)'
;MRDDRRGLRLGLIGLYGFIGVVHLAATDRFLPIMPGWVPAPRLVVVGTGLCEIAGALALFVPRLRRLAGIMLALYAVCVFPANIKQAVEGIAVPPIPDTWWYHGPRLACQPVMVWWALYAVRAIDWPFAARRTGASGAPR
;
A
#
# COMPACT_ATOMS: atom_id res chain seq x y z
N MET A 1 15.22 -6.66 -22.70
CA MET A 1 15.47 -6.37 -21.26
C MET A 1 14.40 -7.04 -20.42
N ARG A 2 14.76 -8.02 -19.61
CA ARG A 2 13.85 -8.66 -18.64
C ARG A 2 13.60 -7.61 -17.56
N ASP A 3 12.35 -7.21 -17.40
CA ASP A 3 11.94 -6.21 -16.42
C ASP A 3 11.89 -6.90 -15.05
N ASP A 4 12.98 -6.71 -14.33
CA ASP A 4 13.36 -7.32 -13.06
C ASP A 4 12.33 -7.08 -11.95
N ARG A 5 11.55 -6.00 -12.04
CA ARG A 5 10.51 -5.65 -11.05
C ARG A 5 9.10 -6.10 -11.46
N ARG A 6 8.94 -6.98 -12.46
CA ARG A 6 7.61 -7.45 -12.91
C ARG A 6 6.85 -8.22 -11.84
N GLY A 7 7.50 -9.21 -11.21
CA GLY A 7 6.90 -10.00 -10.15
C GLY A 7 6.41 -9.14 -8.98
N LEU A 8 7.21 -8.14 -8.60
CA LEU A 8 6.86 -7.18 -7.54
C LEU A 8 5.58 -6.39 -7.87
N ARG A 9 5.41 -5.94 -9.12
CA ARG A 9 4.19 -5.25 -9.52
C ARG A 9 2.99 -6.20 -9.59
N LEU A 10 3.17 -7.41 -10.08
CA LEU A 10 2.09 -8.41 -10.10
C LEU A 10 1.61 -8.73 -8.68
N GLY A 11 2.53 -8.83 -7.72
CA GLY A 11 2.18 -8.97 -6.31
C GLY A 11 1.38 -7.79 -5.76
N LEU A 12 1.81 -6.55 -6.05
CA LEU A 12 1.07 -5.33 -5.66
C LEU A 12 -0.32 -5.27 -6.29
N ILE A 13 -0.44 -5.64 -7.57
CA ILE A 13 -1.72 -5.69 -8.29
C ILE A 13 -2.66 -6.68 -7.60
N GLY A 14 -2.19 -7.89 -7.30
CA GLY A 14 -2.98 -8.91 -6.62
C GLY A 14 -3.41 -8.46 -5.22
N LEU A 15 -2.47 -7.90 -4.44
CA LEU A 15 -2.72 -7.46 -3.07
C LEU A 15 -3.70 -6.29 -3.01
N TYR A 16 -3.42 -5.17 -3.68
CA TYR A 16 -4.30 -4.00 -3.66
C TYR A 16 -5.62 -4.25 -4.40
N GLY A 17 -5.62 -5.08 -5.45
CA GLY A 17 -6.85 -5.50 -6.10
C GLY A 17 -7.76 -6.30 -5.16
N PHE A 18 -7.20 -7.27 -4.43
CA PHE A 18 -7.96 -8.04 -3.43
C PHE A 18 -8.48 -7.15 -2.30
N ILE A 19 -7.61 -6.31 -1.72
CA ILE A 19 -7.99 -5.41 -0.63
C ILE A 19 -9.07 -4.42 -1.08
N GLY A 20 -8.96 -3.87 -2.30
CA GLY A 20 -9.96 -2.96 -2.86
C GLY A 20 -11.32 -3.62 -3.05
N VAL A 21 -11.35 -4.87 -3.52
CA VAL A 21 -12.61 -5.66 -3.60
C VAL A 21 -13.21 -5.85 -2.21
N VAL A 22 -12.40 -6.14 -1.18
CA VAL A 22 -12.88 -6.28 0.20
C VAL A 22 -13.45 -4.95 0.73
N HIS A 23 -12.83 -3.81 0.46
CA HIS A 23 -13.35 -2.49 0.87
C HIS A 23 -14.73 -2.19 0.27
N LEU A 24 -14.96 -2.60 -0.98
CA LEU A 24 -16.24 -2.42 -1.65
C LEU A 24 -17.30 -3.44 -1.22
N ALA A 25 -16.91 -4.71 -1.04
CA ALA A 25 -17.83 -5.78 -0.69
C ALA A 25 -18.20 -5.78 0.80
N ALA A 26 -17.32 -5.27 1.67
CA ALA A 26 -17.47 -5.31 3.12
C ALA A 26 -17.30 -3.92 3.75
N THR A 27 -17.74 -2.86 3.07
CA THR A 27 -17.63 -1.46 3.52
C THR A 27 -18.05 -1.25 4.97
N ASP A 28 -19.16 -1.87 5.39
CA ASP A 28 -19.72 -1.70 6.72
C ASP A 28 -18.80 -2.24 7.84
N ARG A 29 -17.91 -3.19 7.52
CA ARG A 29 -16.91 -3.71 8.47
C ARG A 29 -15.82 -2.69 8.81
N PHE A 30 -15.60 -1.70 7.95
CA PHE A 30 -14.58 -0.67 8.16
C PHE A 30 -15.12 0.56 8.89
N LEU A 31 -16.44 0.71 9.02
CA LEU A 31 -17.04 1.86 9.70
C LEU A 31 -16.60 1.99 11.17
N PRO A 32 -16.51 0.90 11.98
CA PRO A 32 -16.08 1.01 13.38
C PRO A 32 -14.65 1.52 13.53
N ILE A 33 -13.77 1.21 12.58
CA ILE A 33 -12.36 1.62 12.64
C ILE A 33 -12.12 3.05 12.14
N MET A 34 -13.13 3.68 11.52
CA MET A 34 -12.97 5.04 11.01
C MET A 34 -12.78 6.03 12.17
N PRO A 35 -11.77 6.91 12.08
CA PRO A 35 -11.61 7.99 13.05
C PRO A 35 -12.81 8.94 13.03
N GLY A 36 -13.21 9.46 14.20
CA GLY A 36 -14.41 10.30 14.31
C GLY A 36 -14.35 11.63 13.57
N TRP A 37 -13.16 12.07 13.15
CA TRP A 37 -12.95 13.27 12.35
C TRP A 37 -13.17 13.06 10.84
N VAL A 38 -13.33 11.81 10.39
CA VAL A 38 -13.54 11.50 8.96
C VAL A 38 -14.99 11.81 8.58
N PRO A 39 -15.24 12.77 7.68
CA PRO A 39 -16.60 13.05 7.21
C PRO A 39 -17.09 11.90 6.31
N ALA A 40 -18.36 11.53 6.45
CA ALA A 40 -19.02 10.50 5.64
C ALA A 40 -18.18 9.20 5.49
N PRO A 41 -17.89 8.47 6.58
CA PRO A 41 -16.94 7.34 6.60
C PRO A 41 -17.24 6.27 5.55
N ARG A 42 -18.53 6.00 5.29
CA ARG A 42 -18.94 5.05 4.26
C ARG A 42 -18.49 5.46 2.85
N LEU A 43 -18.65 6.73 2.49
CA LEU A 43 -18.21 7.24 1.19
C LEU A 43 -16.69 7.21 1.07
N VAL A 44 -15.98 7.51 2.17
CA VAL A 44 -14.53 7.44 2.20
C VAL A 44 -14.05 6.00 1.96
N VAL A 45 -14.61 5.00 2.66
CA VAL A 45 -14.25 3.58 2.48
C VAL A 45 -14.54 3.08 1.05
N VAL A 46 -15.66 3.50 0.46
CA VAL A 46 -15.97 3.19 -0.95
C VAL A 46 -14.97 3.85 -1.88
N GLY A 47 -14.68 5.14 -1.67
CA GLY A 47 -13.72 5.91 -2.46
C GLY A 47 -12.32 5.31 -2.39
N THR A 48 -11.87 4.88 -1.21
CA THR A 48 -10.58 4.22 -1.05
C THR A 48 -10.52 2.88 -1.76
N GLY A 49 -11.58 2.06 -1.69
CA GLY A 49 -11.65 0.80 -2.43
C GLY A 49 -11.58 1.00 -3.95
N LEU A 50 -12.24 2.04 -4.48
CA LEU A 50 -12.14 2.41 -5.89
C LEU A 50 -10.72 2.87 -6.27
N CYS A 51 -10.07 3.67 -5.41
CA CYS A 51 -8.69 4.11 -5.62
C CYS A 51 -7.70 2.94 -5.63
N GLU A 52 -7.86 1.96 -4.75
CA GLU A 52 -7.02 0.76 -4.72
C GLU A 52 -7.14 -0.06 -6.01
N ILE A 53 -8.38 -0.29 -6.48
CA ILE A 53 -8.63 -1.02 -7.73
C ILE A 53 -8.07 -0.22 -8.92
N ALA A 54 -8.33 1.08 -8.98
CA ALA A 54 -7.82 1.94 -10.05
C ALA A 54 -6.29 1.96 -10.07
N GLY A 55 -5.64 2.04 -8.89
CA GLY A 55 -4.19 1.98 -8.75
C GLY A 55 -3.62 0.63 -9.20
N ALA A 56 -4.25 -0.48 -8.80
CA ALA A 56 -3.88 -1.82 -9.25
C ALA A 56 -3.99 -1.97 -10.78
N LEU A 57 -5.09 -1.50 -11.37
CA LEU A 57 -5.27 -1.52 -12.83
C LEU A 57 -4.24 -0.63 -13.54
N ALA A 58 -3.94 0.55 -12.99
CA ALA A 58 -2.98 1.48 -13.55
C ALA A 58 -1.53 0.95 -13.56
N LEU A 59 -1.19 -0.01 -12.68
CA LEU A 59 0.12 -0.70 -12.71
C LEU A 59 0.31 -1.57 -13.95
N PHE A 60 -0.75 -1.98 -14.66
CA PHE A 60 -0.60 -2.66 -15.96
C PHE A 60 -0.13 -1.70 -17.05
N VAL A 61 -0.53 -0.43 -17.00
CA VAL A 61 -0.27 0.58 -18.02
C VAL A 61 1.14 1.18 -17.83
N PRO A 62 2.11 0.95 -18.74
CA PRO A 62 3.50 1.37 -18.56
C PRO A 62 3.69 2.85 -18.21
N ARG A 63 2.88 3.73 -18.82
CA ARG A 63 2.93 5.18 -18.60
C ARG A 63 2.42 5.60 -17.22
N LEU A 64 1.50 4.84 -16.62
CA LEU A 64 0.86 5.17 -15.34
C LEU A 64 1.53 4.48 -14.15
N ARG A 65 2.32 3.42 -14.37
CA ARG A 65 2.97 2.63 -13.31
C ARG A 65 3.60 3.48 -12.21
N ARG A 66 4.41 4.47 -12.57
CA ARG A 66 5.11 5.30 -11.59
C ARG A 66 4.15 6.09 -10.72
N LEU A 67 3.16 6.73 -11.35
CA LEU A 67 2.11 7.46 -10.63
C LEU A 67 1.29 6.51 -9.74
N ALA A 68 0.86 5.36 -10.27
CA ALA A 68 0.09 4.36 -9.54
C ALA A 68 0.81 3.87 -8.27
N GLY A 69 2.08 3.51 -8.36
CA GLY A 69 2.85 3.07 -7.18
C GLY A 69 3.02 4.16 -6.14
N ILE A 70 3.24 5.42 -6.55
CA ILE A 70 3.32 6.55 -5.62
C ILE A 70 1.97 6.79 -4.94
N MET A 71 0.87 6.76 -5.70
CA MET A 71 -0.47 6.97 -5.14
C MET A 71 -0.89 5.84 -4.19
N LEU A 72 -0.57 4.59 -4.51
CA LEU A 72 -0.79 3.45 -3.60
C LEU A 72 0.07 3.56 -2.33
N ALA A 73 1.30 4.06 -2.44
CA ALA A 73 2.16 4.32 -1.28
C ALA A 73 1.58 5.42 -0.38
N LEU A 74 1.14 6.55 -0.96
CA LEU A 74 0.49 7.63 -0.22
C LEU A 74 -0.80 7.15 0.44
N TYR A 75 -1.60 6.38 -0.29
CA TYR A 75 -2.81 5.77 0.23
C TYR A 75 -2.54 4.90 1.47
N ALA A 76 -1.53 4.01 1.41
CA ALA A 76 -1.14 3.18 2.55
C ALA A 76 -0.73 4.01 3.77
N VAL A 77 -0.08 5.15 3.57
CA VAL A 77 0.22 6.11 4.65
C VAL A 77 -1.05 6.74 5.21
N CYS A 78 -2.00 7.14 4.36
CA CYS A 78 -3.25 7.77 4.78
C CYS A 78 -4.17 6.84 5.59
N VAL A 79 -4.17 5.53 5.30
CA VAL A 79 -4.98 4.55 6.07
C VAL A 79 -4.30 4.07 7.35
N PHE A 80 -3.00 4.35 7.52
CA PHE A 80 -2.23 3.90 8.68
C PHE A 80 -2.81 4.38 10.03
N PRO A 81 -3.27 5.64 10.21
CA PRO A 81 -3.91 6.08 11.44
C PRO A 81 -5.15 5.28 11.82
N ALA A 82 -5.99 4.89 10.84
CA ALA A 82 -7.16 4.04 11.10
C ALA A 82 -6.75 2.64 11.59
N ASN A 83 -5.68 2.09 11.03
CA ASN A 83 -5.14 0.78 11.45
C ASN A 83 -4.50 0.83 12.84
N ILE A 84 -3.84 1.93 13.19
CA ILE A 84 -3.32 2.17 14.55
C ILE A 84 -4.49 2.26 15.53
N LYS A 85 -5.52 3.06 15.20
CA LYS A 85 -6.73 3.20 16.03
C LYS A 85 -7.36 1.84 16.32
N GLN A 86 -7.58 1.04 15.28
CA GLN A 86 -8.12 -0.32 15.42
C GLN A 86 -7.31 -1.18 16.41
N ALA A 87 -5.97 -1.13 16.31
CA ALA A 87 -5.08 -1.91 17.16
C ALA A 87 -5.05 -1.42 18.62
N VAL A 88 -5.05 -0.10 18.83
CA VAL A 88 -4.94 0.51 20.16
C VAL A 88 -6.28 0.44 20.92
N GLU A 89 -7.39 0.71 20.24
CA GLU A 89 -8.73 0.69 20.84
C GLU A 89 -9.34 -0.72 20.88
N GLY A 90 -8.68 -1.74 20.31
CA GLY A 90 -9.15 -3.13 20.34
C GLY A 90 -10.48 -3.32 19.60
N ILE A 91 -10.68 -2.59 18.49
CA ILE A 91 -11.96 -2.61 17.77
C ILE A 91 -12.10 -3.95 17.04
N ALA A 92 -12.96 -4.81 17.57
CA ALA A 92 -13.29 -6.10 16.97
C ALA A 92 -14.00 -5.91 15.62
N VAL A 93 -13.42 -6.47 14.56
CA VAL A 93 -13.99 -6.48 13.21
C VAL A 93 -14.06 -7.93 12.73
N PRO A 94 -15.14 -8.68 13.03
CA PRO A 94 -15.23 -10.08 12.66
C PRO A 94 -15.08 -10.30 11.14
N PRO A 95 -14.31 -11.32 10.69
CA PRO A 95 -13.67 -12.39 11.46
C PRO A 95 -12.21 -12.09 11.87
N ILE A 96 -11.76 -10.84 11.78
CA ILE A 96 -10.38 -10.46 12.08
C ILE A 96 -10.14 -10.59 13.59
N PRO A 97 -9.10 -11.34 14.03
CA PRO A 97 -8.73 -11.41 15.43
C PRO A 97 -8.37 -10.02 15.97
N ASP A 98 -8.89 -9.68 17.15
CA ASP A 98 -8.62 -8.44 17.90
C ASP A 98 -7.32 -8.51 18.71
N THR A 99 -6.49 -9.52 18.47
CA THR A 99 -5.30 -9.79 19.25
C THR A 99 -4.08 -9.04 18.71
N TRP A 100 -3.17 -8.61 19.60
CA TRP A 100 -1.90 -7.98 19.22
C TRP A 100 -1.02 -8.84 18.31
N TRP A 101 -1.17 -10.17 18.34
CA TRP A 101 -0.49 -11.08 17.42
C TRP A 101 -0.87 -10.86 15.95
N TYR A 102 -2.07 -10.36 15.68
CA TYR A 102 -2.50 -9.96 14.34
C TYR A 102 -2.13 -8.50 14.04
N HIS A 103 -2.46 -7.59 14.96
CA HIS A 103 -2.28 -6.16 14.74
C HIS A 103 -0.81 -5.72 14.68
N GLY A 104 0.06 -6.28 15.52
CA GLY A 104 1.49 -5.95 15.55
C GLY A 104 2.20 -6.20 14.21
N PRO A 105 2.16 -7.43 13.68
CA PRO A 105 2.73 -7.73 12.36
C PRO A 105 2.10 -6.89 11.24
N ARG A 106 0.77 -6.70 11.25
CA ARG A 106 0.07 -5.88 10.26
C ARG A 106 0.56 -4.43 10.24
N LEU A 107 0.76 -3.82 11.41
CA LEU A 107 1.29 -2.47 11.53
C LEU A 107 2.75 -2.40 11.07
N ALA A 108 3.59 -3.37 11.44
CA ALA A 108 4.99 -3.43 11.00
C ALA A 108 5.13 -3.63 9.47
N CYS A 109 4.19 -4.34 8.84
CA CYS A 109 4.18 -4.56 7.40
C CYS A 109 3.72 -3.34 6.58
N GLN A 110 3.03 -2.34 7.16
CA GLN A 110 2.56 -1.18 6.41
C GLN A 110 3.69 -0.31 5.84
N PRO A 111 4.73 0.06 6.61
CA PRO A 111 5.92 0.70 6.06
C PRO A 111 6.58 -0.11 4.93
N VAL A 112 6.57 -1.45 5.06
CA VAL A 112 7.08 -2.35 4.04
C VAL A 112 6.23 -2.29 2.77
N MET A 113 4.90 -2.20 2.87
CA MET A 113 4.01 -2.01 1.72
C MET A 113 4.26 -0.67 1.02
N VAL A 114 4.44 0.41 1.77
CA VAL A 114 4.78 1.73 1.21
C VAL A 114 6.09 1.65 0.44
N TRP A 115 7.13 1.09 1.07
CA TRP A 115 8.43 0.89 0.43
C TRP A 115 8.33 0.00 -0.82
N TRP A 116 7.59 -1.11 -0.74
CA TRP A 116 7.42 -2.04 -1.85
C TRP A 116 6.72 -1.36 -3.03
N ALA A 117 5.67 -0.57 -2.79
CA ALA A 117 4.97 0.17 -3.83
C ALA A 117 5.89 1.15 -4.58
N LEU A 118 6.70 1.91 -3.85
CA LEU A 118 7.68 2.85 -4.44
C LEU A 118 8.82 2.11 -5.16
N TYR A 119 9.31 1.03 -4.59
CA TYR A 119 10.39 0.23 -5.17
C TYR A 119 9.92 -0.48 -6.45
N ALA A 120 8.74 -1.11 -6.46
CA ALA A 120 8.24 -1.85 -7.61
C ALA A 120 8.07 -0.99 -8.87
N VAL A 121 7.87 0.33 -8.70
CA VAL A 121 7.69 1.29 -9.81
C VAL A 121 8.93 2.15 -10.10
N ARG A 122 10.07 1.81 -9.47
CA ARG A 122 11.36 2.52 -9.62
C ARG A 122 11.29 4.00 -9.20
N ALA A 123 10.42 4.32 -8.25
CA ALA A 123 10.40 5.64 -7.63
C ALA A 123 11.56 5.79 -6.64
N ILE A 124 11.95 4.69 -5.99
CA ILE A 124 13.12 4.59 -5.12
C ILE A 124 13.98 3.37 -5.49
N ASP A 125 15.24 3.43 -5.11
CA ASP A 125 16.18 2.31 -5.19
C ASP A 125 16.34 1.61 -3.85
N TRP A 126 17.03 0.47 -3.88
CA TRP A 126 17.32 -0.29 -2.67
C TRP A 126 18.18 0.57 -1.73
N PRO A 127 17.79 0.74 -0.46
CA PRO A 127 18.43 1.71 0.45
C PRO A 127 19.91 1.40 0.72
N PHE A 128 20.31 0.13 0.62
CA PHE A 128 21.70 -0.30 0.82
C PHE A 128 22.45 -0.56 -0.49
N ALA A 129 21.87 -0.20 -1.64
CA ALA A 129 22.61 -0.29 -2.88
C ALA A 129 23.67 0.80 -2.84
N ALA A 130 24.93 0.40 -2.63
CA ALA A 130 26.06 1.28 -2.84
C ALA A 130 25.88 1.92 -4.21
N ARG A 131 25.69 3.24 -4.24
CA ARG A 131 25.77 3.99 -5.49
C ARG A 131 27.12 3.60 -6.06
N ARG A 132 27.15 2.87 -7.17
CA ARG A 132 28.40 2.64 -7.90
C ARG A 132 28.84 4.01 -8.40
N THR A 133 29.61 4.71 -7.58
CA THR A 133 30.35 5.90 -7.95
C THR A 133 31.31 5.47 -9.04
N GLY A 134 30.90 5.66 -10.29
CA GLY A 134 31.79 5.57 -11.42
C GLY A 134 32.78 6.73 -11.35
N ALA A 135 34.02 6.43 -11.02
CA ALA A 135 35.20 7.14 -11.47
C ALA A 135 36.12 6.02 -12.00
N SER A 136 36.10 5.62 -13.27
CA SER A 136 36.53 6.40 -14.44
C SER A 136 37.63 7.42 -14.14
N GLY A 137 38.64 7.00 -13.39
CA GLY A 137 39.96 7.63 -13.37
C GLY A 137 40.87 6.94 -14.38
N ALA A 138 40.78 7.32 -15.65
CA ALA A 138 41.86 7.10 -16.61
C ALA A 138 41.78 8.13 -17.75
N PRO A 139 42.67 9.12 -17.75
CA PRO A 139 43.18 9.70 -18.98
C PRO A 139 44.65 9.32 -19.18
N ARG A 140 44.85 8.47 -20.19
CA ARG A 140 46.01 8.26 -21.08
C ARG A 140 47.40 8.05 -20.48
#